data_AF-A0AAW4J0S3-F1
#
_entry.id   AF-A0AAW4J0S3-F1
#
_cell.length_a   1.000
_cell.length_b   1.000
_cell.length_c   1.000
_cell.angle_alpha   90.00
_cell.angle_beta   90.00
_cell.angle_gamma   90.00
#
_symmetry.space_group_name_H-M   'P 1'
#
loop_
_entity.id
_entity.type
_entity.pdbx_description
1 polymer ?
#
loop_
_entity_poly.entity_id
_entity_poly.type
_entity_poly.pdbx_seq_one_letter_code
_entity_poly.pdbx_strand_id
1 'polypeptide(L)'
;MNTENINIEYVTTEANEDITLTLPKNDYFAILMINTDQVSPSWRNQLCEQIVYSKRCIQAMVTGHECSIWDDVLDETYVAFYNNEPPINTCFMTTWHENETLDEVIEFAKIGMQLESISKLIIIQIE
;
A
#
# COMPACT_ATOMS: atom_id res chain seq x y z
N MET A 1 19.78 -14.17 -13.65
CA MET A 1 18.50 -13.47 -13.44
C MET A 1 18.84 -12.01 -13.26
N ASN A 2 18.31 -11.13 -14.11
CA ASN A 2 18.52 -9.69 -13.96
C ASN A 2 17.87 -9.27 -12.65
N THR A 3 18.66 -8.86 -11.67
CA THR A 3 18.18 -8.04 -10.57
C THR A 3 17.86 -6.68 -11.18
N GLU A 4 16.60 -6.48 -11.58
CA GLU A 4 16.12 -5.13 -11.82
C GLU A 4 16.37 -4.34 -10.54
N ASN A 5 17.03 -3.17 -10.68
CA ASN A 5 17.26 -2.29 -9.55
C ASN A 5 15.91 -1.77 -9.08
N ILE A 6 15.37 -2.37 -8.03
CA ILE A 6 14.14 -1.91 -7.39
C ILE A 6 14.40 -0.52 -6.81
N ASN A 7 13.57 0.44 -7.20
CA ASN A 7 13.56 1.79 -6.67
C ASN A 7 12.61 1.83 -5.49
N ILE A 8 13.18 1.85 -4.29
CA ILE A 8 12.44 1.99 -3.03
C ILE A 8 12.44 3.46 -2.63
N GLU A 9 11.25 4.00 -2.35
CA GLU A 9 11.06 5.34 -1.81
C GLU A 9 10.36 5.24 -0.46
N TYR A 10 10.89 5.96 0.53
CA TYR A 10 10.32 6.05 1.87
C TYR A 10 9.59 7.38 2.02
N VAL A 11 8.37 7.31 2.53
CA VAL A 11 7.54 8.45 2.88
C VAL A 11 7.14 8.29 4.34
N THR A 12 7.38 9.30 5.16
CA THR A 12 6.94 9.32 6.56
C THR A 12 5.79 10.31 6.70
N THR A 13 4.75 9.92 7.44
CA THR A 13 3.61 10.79 7.75
C THR A 13 3.17 10.56 9.19
N GLU A 14 2.75 11.65 9.84
CA GLU A 14 2.18 11.60 11.18
C GLU A 14 0.68 11.29 11.09
N ALA A 15 0.21 10.36 11.90
CA ALA A 15 -1.20 10.00 11.97
C ALA A 15 -2.06 11.19 12.43
N ASN A 16 -3.22 11.35 11.78
CA ASN A 16 -4.23 12.38 12.07
C ASN A 16 -3.86 13.83 11.70
N GLU A 17 -2.70 14.06 11.09
CA GLU A 17 -2.34 15.34 10.49
C GLU A 17 -2.82 15.44 9.03
N ASP A 18 -2.80 16.65 8.45
CA ASP A 18 -3.15 16.85 7.04
C ASP A 18 -2.25 16.00 6.12
N ILE A 19 -2.87 15.12 5.31
CA ILE A 19 -2.15 14.16 4.48
C ILE A 19 -2.33 14.41 2.98
N THR A 20 -1.21 14.51 2.26
CA THR A 20 -1.17 14.47 0.79
C THR A 20 0.04 13.66 0.34
N LEU A 21 -0.22 12.42 -0.09
CA LEU A 21 0.81 11.52 -0.59
C LEU A 21 1.27 11.94 -1.98
N THR A 22 2.59 12.02 -2.17
CA THR A 22 3.16 12.13 -3.52
C THR A 22 3.36 10.72 -4.07
N LEU A 23 2.35 10.21 -4.78
CA LEU A 23 2.36 8.86 -5.34
C LEU A 23 2.99 8.81 -6.74
N PRO A 24 3.55 7.66 -7.18
CA PRO A 24 4.15 7.50 -8.50
C PRO A 24 3.11 7.66 -9.60
N LYS A 25 3.55 8.21 -10.74
CA LYS A 25 2.70 8.33 -11.93
C LYS A 25 2.57 7.02 -12.73
N ASN A 26 3.52 6.12 -12.52
CA ASN A 26 3.55 4.77 -13.11
C ASN A 26 3.10 3.75 -12.08
N ASP A 27 2.87 2.52 -12.53
CA ASP A 27 2.43 1.42 -11.67
C ASP A 27 3.49 1.10 -10.60
N TYR A 28 3.05 0.81 -9.38
CA TYR A 28 3.91 0.67 -8.21
C TYR A 28 3.31 -0.30 -7.18
N PHE A 29 4.18 -0.76 -6.28
CA PHE A 29 3.79 -1.50 -5.08
C PHE A 29 3.90 -0.57 -3.87
N ALA A 30 3.04 -0.77 -2.87
CA ALA A 30 3.06 -0.01 -1.63
C ALA A 30 3.23 -0.93 -0.42
N ILE A 31 4.04 -0.52 0.56
CA ILE A 31 4.03 -1.08 1.91
C ILE A 31 3.59 0.04 2.86
N LEU A 32 2.54 -0.19 3.63
CA LEU A 32 2.12 0.67 4.73
C LEU A 32 2.65 0.07 6.02
N MET A 33 3.48 0.83 6.74
CA MET A 33 4.08 0.44 8.01
C MET A 33 3.47 1.27 9.13
N ILE A 34 2.65 0.62 9.96
CA ILE A 34 1.88 1.30 11.01
C ILE A 34 2.64 1.22 12.32
N ASN A 35 3.34 2.29 12.69
CA ASN A 35 4.20 2.37 13.88
C ASN A 35 3.46 2.95 15.10
N THR A 36 2.18 3.31 14.95
CA THR A 36 1.35 3.90 16.00
C THR A 36 -0.02 3.24 16.08
N ASP A 37 -0.58 3.12 17.28
CA ASP A 37 -1.96 2.67 17.51
C ASP A 37 -2.96 3.85 17.58
N GLN A 38 -2.47 5.10 17.47
CA GLN A 38 -3.29 6.31 17.57
C GLN A 38 -3.76 6.79 16.20
N VAL A 39 -4.46 5.95 15.44
CA VAL A 39 -4.96 6.31 14.10
C VAL A 39 -6.47 6.44 14.08
N SER A 40 -6.97 7.61 13.70
CA SER A 40 -8.42 7.82 13.52
C SER A 40 -8.93 7.12 12.25
N PRO A 41 -10.14 6.55 12.27
CA PRO A 41 -10.71 5.91 11.09
C PRO A 41 -10.84 6.85 9.88
N SER A 42 -11.22 8.11 10.10
CA SER A 42 -11.35 9.10 9.01
C SER A 42 -10.02 9.37 8.32
N TRP A 43 -8.93 9.46 9.08
CA TRP A 43 -7.60 9.71 8.52
C TRP A 43 -7.06 8.49 7.76
N ARG A 44 -7.20 7.29 8.33
CA ARG A 44 -6.89 6.03 7.63
C ARG A 44 -7.61 5.93 6.29
N ASN A 45 -8.91 6.19 6.29
CA ASN A 45 -9.72 6.13 5.07
C ASN A 45 -9.23 7.13 4.02
N GLN A 46 -8.92 8.37 4.40
CA GLN A 46 -8.37 9.38 3.48
C GLN A 46 -7.03 8.96 2.86
N LEU A 47 -6.15 8.31 3.64
CA LEU A 47 -4.88 7.78 3.13
C LEU A 47 -5.13 6.65 2.13
N CYS A 48 -5.98 5.68 2.49
CA CYS A 48 -6.35 4.56 1.62
C CYS A 48 -7.01 5.04 0.31
N GLU A 49 -7.89 6.04 0.37
CA GLU A 49 -8.49 6.70 -0.79
C GLU A 49 -7.44 7.24 -1.75
N GLN A 50 -6.39 7.92 -1.26
CA GLN A 50 -5.33 8.44 -2.13
C GLN A 50 -4.60 7.31 -2.88
N ILE A 51 -4.33 6.19 -2.22
CA ILE A 51 -3.69 5.01 -2.84
C ILE A 51 -4.62 4.40 -3.89
N VAL A 52 -5.86 4.11 -3.54
CA VAL A 52 -6.84 3.47 -4.44
C VAL A 52 -7.15 4.38 -5.64
N TYR A 53 -7.40 5.67 -5.40
CA TYR A 53 -7.79 6.62 -6.44
C TYR A 53 -6.64 6.97 -7.39
N SER A 54 -5.40 6.67 -7.02
CA SER A 54 -4.26 6.74 -7.94
C SER A 54 -4.46 5.81 -9.16
N LYS A 55 -5.14 4.67 -8.98
CA LYS A 55 -5.28 3.57 -9.96
C LYS A 55 -3.95 2.96 -10.42
N ARG A 56 -2.84 3.28 -9.75
CA ARG A 56 -1.48 2.87 -10.11
C ARG A 56 -0.88 1.88 -9.11
N CYS A 57 -1.44 1.80 -7.91
CA CYS A 57 -1.04 0.77 -6.96
C CYS A 57 -1.52 -0.59 -7.46
N ILE A 58 -0.58 -1.51 -7.70
CA ILE A 58 -0.88 -2.89 -8.14
C ILE A 58 -1.08 -3.79 -6.92
N GLN A 59 -0.23 -3.62 -5.92
CA GLN A 59 -0.32 -4.34 -4.65
C GLN A 59 0.03 -3.44 -3.49
N ALA A 60 -0.83 -3.44 -2.46
CA ALA A 60 -0.57 -2.81 -1.18
C ALA A 60 -0.40 -3.88 -0.10
N MET A 61 0.73 -3.84 0.60
CA MET A 61 1.02 -4.68 1.75
C MET A 61 0.93 -3.80 3.00
N VAL A 62 0.38 -4.31 4.10
CA VAL A 62 0.29 -3.57 5.35
C VAL A 62 0.95 -4.37 6.47
N THR A 63 1.74 -3.71 7.31
CA THR A 63 2.40 -4.31 8.48
C THR A 63 2.36 -3.36 9.68
N GLY A 64 2.60 -3.88 10.88
CA GLY A 64 2.56 -3.12 12.13
C GLY A 64 1.19 -3.13 12.81
N HIS A 65 0.92 -2.09 13.59
CA HIS A 65 -0.25 -1.99 14.47
C HIS A 65 -1.58 -2.14 13.71
N GLU A 66 -2.39 -3.11 14.14
CA GLU A 66 -3.73 -3.38 13.59
C GLU A 66 -3.76 -3.40 12.05
N CYS A 67 -2.70 -3.89 11.42
CA CYS A 67 -2.52 -3.80 9.97
C CYS A 67 -3.64 -4.50 9.16
N SER A 68 -4.30 -5.52 9.74
CA SER A 68 -5.43 -6.19 9.10
C SER A 68 -6.66 -5.29 8.91
N ILE A 69 -6.75 -4.16 9.62
CA ILE A 69 -7.84 -3.19 9.43
C ILE A 69 -7.58 -2.36 8.17
N TRP A 70 -6.31 -2.19 7.81
CA TRP A 70 -5.91 -1.33 6.69
C TRP A 70 -6.10 -2.00 5.34
N ASP A 71 -5.80 -3.29 5.20
CA ASP A 71 -6.12 -4.03 3.98
C ASP A 71 -7.63 -4.16 3.77
N ASP A 72 -8.41 -4.42 4.84
CA ASP A 72 -9.87 -4.37 4.79
C ASP A 72 -10.37 -3.02 4.24
N VAL A 73 -9.86 -1.90 4.76
CA VAL A 73 -10.25 -0.56 4.30
C VAL A 73 -9.80 -0.31 2.84
N LEU A 74 -8.63 -0.78 2.44
CA LEU A 74 -8.15 -0.67 1.06
C LEU A 74 -9.06 -1.44 0.10
N ASP A 75 -9.44 -2.67 0.45
CA ASP A 75 -10.36 -3.51 -0.33
C ASP A 75 -11.74 -2.89 -0.44
N GLU A 76 -12.32 -2.46 0.68
CA GLU A 76 -13.61 -1.79 0.72
C GLU A 76 -13.60 -0.51 -0.13
N THR A 77 -12.53 0.28 -0.03
CA THR A 77 -12.36 1.53 -0.80
C THR A 77 -12.25 1.23 -2.30
N TYR A 78 -11.51 0.18 -2.69
CA TYR A 78 -11.36 -0.22 -4.09
C TYR A 78 -12.69 -0.69 -4.71
N VAL A 79 -13.42 -1.54 -4.00
CA VAL A 79 -14.73 -2.03 -4.45
C VAL A 79 -15.74 -0.88 -4.53
N ALA A 80 -15.79 0.00 -3.52
CA ALA A 80 -16.67 1.16 -3.50
C ALA A 80 -16.35 2.15 -4.63
N PHE A 81 -15.06 2.38 -4.92
CA PHE A 81 -14.62 3.26 -6.00
C PHE A 81 -15.17 2.85 -7.37
N TYR A 82 -15.33 1.54 -7.60
CA TYR A 82 -15.92 0.99 -8.82
C TYR A 82 -17.41 0.64 -8.68
N ASN A 83 -18.12 1.20 -7.70
CA ASN A 83 -19.53 0.90 -7.44
C ASN A 83 -19.84 -0.61 -7.30
N ASN A 84 -18.92 -1.36 -6.69
CA ASN A 84 -18.95 -2.83 -6.56
C ASN A 84 -18.75 -3.62 -7.86
N GLU A 85 -18.30 -2.98 -8.95
CA GLU A 85 -18.04 -3.62 -10.24
C GLU A 85 -16.61 -3.33 -10.74
N PRO A 86 -15.56 -3.81 -10.04
CA PRO A 86 -14.18 -3.59 -10.47
C PRO A 86 -13.91 -4.24 -11.84
N PRO A 87 -13.02 -3.65 -12.67
CA PRO A 87 -12.70 -4.22 -13.97
C PRO A 87 -12.04 -5.61 -13.84
N ILE A 88 -12.46 -6.55 -14.68
CA ILE A 88 -11.99 -7.95 -14.67
C ILE A 88 -10.47 -8.06 -14.83
N ASN A 89 -9.86 -7.13 -15.58
CA ASN A 89 -8.44 -7.17 -15.93
C ASN A 89 -7.57 -6.23 -15.07
N THR A 90 -8.12 -5.65 -14.00
CA THR A 90 -7.36 -4.85 -13.05
C THR A 90 -7.34 -5.57 -11.72
N CYS A 91 -6.15 -5.88 -11.22
CA CYS A 91 -5.97 -6.44 -9.89
C CYS A 91 -5.34 -5.37 -9.02
N PHE A 92 -6.07 -4.94 -7.99
CA PHE A 92 -5.51 -4.28 -6.83
C PHE A 92 -5.50 -5.33 -5.73
N MET A 93 -4.31 -5.83 -5.40
CA MET A 93 -4.13 -6.87 -4.39
C MET A 93 -3.77 -6.22 -3.06
N THR A 94 -4.37 -6.71 -1.98
CA THR A 94 -4.00 -6.31 -0.62
C THR A 94 -3.52 -7.52 0.17
N THR A 95 -2.56 -7.32 1.06
CA THR A 95 -2.12 -8.33 2.03
C THR A 95 -1.73 -7.66 3.35
N TRP A 96 -1.92 -8.36 4.47
CA TRP A 96 -1.47 -7.92 5.78
C TRP A 96 -0.40 -8.86 6.35
N HIS A 97 0.53 -8.28 7.10
CA HIS A 97 1.78 -8.90 7.53
C HIS A 97 2.04 -8.53 9.01
N GLU A 98 1.20 -9.04 9.91
CA GLU A 98 1.13 -8.59 11.32
C GLU A 98 2.38 -8.91 12.15
N ASN A 99 3.05 -10.03 11.84
CA ASN A 99 4.18 -10.54 12.63
C ASN A 99 5.51 -10.57 11.86
N GLU A 100 5.53 -10.00 10.65
CA GLU A 100 6.71 -9.98 9.79
C GLU A 100 7.44 -8.65 9.91
N THR A 101 8.76 -8.71 9.83
CA THR A 101 9.61 -7.52 9.79
C THR A 101 9.47 -6.79 8.45
N LEU A 102 9.79 -5.49 8.42
CA LEU A 102 9.77 -4.73 7.17
C LEU A 102 10.66 -5.38 6.09
N ASP A 103 11.81 -5.95 6.46
CA ASP A 103 12.69 -6.63 5.51
C ASP A 103 12.03 -7.87 4.90
N GLU A 104 11.30 -8.67 5.69
CA GLU A 104 10.53 -9.82 5.20
C GLU A 104 9.41 -9.40 4.24
N VAL A 105 8.68 -8.33 4.58
CA VAL A 105 7.63 -7.77 3.71
C VAL A 105 8.22 -7.19 2.42
N ILE A 106 9.38 -6.55 2.50
CA ILE A 106 10.12 -6.09 1.31
C ILE A 106 10.48 -7.30 0.43
N GLU A 107 11.08 -8.36 0.99
CA GLU A 107 11.43 -9.56 0.20
C GLU A 107 10.18 -10.22 -0.43
N PHE A 108 9.06 -10.27 0.29
CA PHE A 108 7.78 -10.69 -0.26
C PHE A 108 7.34 -9.81 -1.44
N ALA A 109 7.41 -8.48 -1.29
CA ALA A 109 7.07 -7.53 -2.35
C ALA A 109 7.91 -7.77 -3.61
N LYS A 110 9.22 -8.04 -3.47
CA LYS A 110 10.12 -8.27 -4.62
C LYS A 110 9.66 -9.42 -5.50
N ILE A 111 9.08 -10.47 -4.91
CA ILE A 111 8.57 -11.63 -5.65
C ILE A 111 7.40 -11.20 -6.54
N GLY A 112 6.42 -10.48 -5.99
CA GLY A 112 5.28 -9.98 -6.76
C GLY A 112 5.69 -8.96 -7.82
N MET A 113 6.59 -8.04 -7.46
CA MET A 113 7.15 -7.04 -8.37
C MET A 113 7.83 -7.68 -9.58
N GLN A 114 8.58 -8.76 -9.40
CA GLN A 114 9.21 -9.49 -10.49
C GLN A 114 8.19 -10.12 -11.45
N LEU A 115 7.08 -10.66 -10.92
CA LEU A 115 6.03 -11.27 -11.74
C LEU A 115 5.30 -10.24 -12.59
N GLU A 116 5.03 -9.06 -12.02
CA GLU A 116 4.34 -7.95 -12.68
C GLU A 116 5.27 -7.03 -13.49
N SER A 117 6.58 -7.30 -13.49
CA SER A 117 7.61 -6.43 -14.11
C SER A 117 7.54 -4.97 -13.61
N ILE A 118 7.31 -4.80 -12.31
CA ILE A 118 7.24 -3.49 -11.63
C ILE A 118 8.53 -3.26 -10.86
N SER A 119 9.13 -2.09 -11.02
CA SER A 119 10.41 -1.75 -10.37
C SER A 119 10.30 -0.66 -9.30
N LYS A 120 9.09 -0.16 -8.99
CA LYS A 120 8.85 0.93 -8.03
C LYS A 120 8.12 0.42 -6.80
N LEU A 121 8.72 0.60 -5.63
CA LEU A 121 8.15 0.32 -4.32
C LEU A 121 8.10 1.63 -3.51
N ILE A 122 6.95 1.95 -2.93
CA ILE A 122 6.83 2.99 -1.91
C ILE A 122 6.60 2.34 -0.55
N ILE A 123 7.31 2.82 0.46
CA ILE A 123 7.11 2.45 1.86
C ILE A 123 6.60 3.68 2.60
N ILE A 124 5.37 3.62 3.10
CA ILE A 124 4.70 4.68 3.84
C ILE A 124 4.78 4.33 5.33
N GLN A 125 5.60 5.05 6.07
CA GLN A 125 5.73 4.92 7.51
C GLN A 125 4.75 5.87 8.20
N ILE A 126 3.92 5.31 9.06
CA ILE A 126 2.85 6.03 9.77
C ILE A 126 3.21 6.05 11.25
N GLU A 127 3.55 7.24 11.73
CA GLU A 127 3.98 7.52 13.11
C GLU A 127 2.86 8.17 13.95
#